data_AF-A0A4P6JYI0-F1
#
_entry.id   AF-A0A4P6JYI0-F1
#
_cell.length_a   1.000
_cell.length_b   1.000
_cell.length_c   1.000
_cell.angle_alpha   90.00
_cell.angle_beta   90.00
_cell.angle_gamma   90.00
#
_symmetry.space_group_name_H-M   'P 1'
#
loop_
_entity.id
_entity.type
_entity.pdbx_description
1 polymer ?
#
loop_
_entity_poly.entity_id
_entity_poly.type
_entity_poly.pdbx_seq_one_letter_code
_entity_poly.pdbx_strand_id
1 'polypeptide(L)'
;MLAGGSINHALVIANLIGILYGALRGKPCRVYNSDIRLQLSKARYVYPDITVSCDERDKGQGDSIRYPRLVVEVLSPSTEAFDRGRKAAYYRECASL
;
A
#
# COMPACT_ATOMS: atom_id res chain seq x y z
N MET A 1 -9.45 -5.06 12.74
CA MET A 1 -9.62 -3.78 13.46
C MET A 1 -8.67 -2.78 12.82
N LEU A 2 -9.16 -1.64 12.35
CA LEU A 2 -8.30 -0.49 12.11
C LEU A 2 -7.91 0.04 13.49
N ALA A 3 -6.72 -0.33 13.97
CA ALA A 3 -6.13 0.40 15.08
C ALA A 3 -5.96 1.83 14.57
N GLY A 4 -6.69 2.80 15.15
CA GLY A 4 -6.54 4.20 14.77
C GLY A 4 -5.07 4.58 14.92
N GLY A 5 -4.42 4.87 13.79
CA GLY A 5 -3.03 5.30 13.79
C GLY A 5 -2.84 6.56 14.63
N SER A 6 -1.64 6.76 15.16
CA SER A 6 -1.32 8.02 15.86
C SER A 6 -1.34 9.20 14.88
N ILE A 7 -1.48 10.42 15.39
CA ILE A 7 -1.37 11.65 14.56
C ILE A 7 -0.06 11.66 13.76
N ASN A 8 1.05 11.24 14.38
CA ASN A 8 2.35 11.18 13.71
C ASN A 8 2.38 10.14 12.58
N HIS A 9 1.77 8.97 12.80
CA HIS A 9 1.66 7.93 11.77
C HIS A 9 0.86 8.45 10.56
N ALA A 10 -0.28 9.08 10.80
CA ALA A 10 -1.09 9.69 9.75
C ALA A 10 -0.34 10.81 9.00
N LEU A 11 0.41 11.66 9.69
CA LEU A 11 1.21 12.73 9.07
C LEU A 11 2.33 12.18 8.19
N VAL A 12 3.04 11.14 8.64
CA VAL A 12 4.08 10.49 7.82
C VAL A 12 3.47 9.90 6.55
N ILE A 13 2.35 9.19 6.65
CA ILE A 13 1.65 8.64 5.48
C ILE A 13 1.23 9.75 4.52
N ALA A 14 0.58 10.80 5.02
CA ALA A 14 0.12 11.92 4.19
C ALA A 14 1.27 12.60 3.44
N ASN A 15 2.39 12.84 4.13
CA ASN A 15 3.58 13.43 3.51
C ASN A 15 4.17 12.54 2.41
N LEU A 16 4.29 11.23 2.67
CA LEU A 16 4.78 10.27 1.68
C LEU A 16 3.86 10.19 0.46
N ILE A 17 2.54 10.18 0.66
CA ILE A 17 1.56 10.23 -0.44
C ILE A 17 1.77 11.50 -1.27
N GLY A 18 1.91 12.68 -0.62
CA GLY A 18 2.14 13.94 -1.31
C GLY A 18 3.42 13.93 -2.16
N ILE A 19 4.52 13.43 -1.61
CA ILE A 19 5.81 13.30 -2.32
C ILE A 19 5.67 12.35 -3.51
N LEU A 20 5.10 11.16 -3.31
CA LEU A 20 4.92 10.17 -4.37
C LEU A 20 3.97 10.68 -5.46
N TYR A 21 2.86 11.31 -5.08
CA TYR A 21 1.91 11.91 -6.02
C TYR A 21 2.58 12.97 -6.90
N GLY A 22 3.39 13.85 -6.30
CA GLY A 22 4.19 14.83 -7.03
C GLY A 22 5.18 14.17 -8.00
N ALA A 23 5.95 13.19 -7.52
CA ALA A 23 6.97 12.49 -8.32
C ALA A 23 6.41 11.62 -9.45
N LEU A 24 5.15 11.19 -9.34
CA LEU A 24 4.44 10.35 -10.32
C LEU A 24 3.51 11.14 -11.24
N ARG A 25 3.37 12.45 -11.06
CA ARG A 25 2.53 13.29 -11.92
C ARG A 25 2.93 13.15 -13.39
N GLY A 26 1.95 12.91 -14.25
CA GLY A 26 2.14 12.71 -15.69
C GLY A 26 2.65 11.32 -16.10
N LYS A 27 2.90 10.41 -15.14
CA LYS A 27 3.27 9.01 -15.39
C LYS A 27 2.02 8.12 -15.33
N PRO A 28 2.07 6.86 -15.83
CA PRO A 28 0.93 5.94 -15.73
C PRO A 28 0.62 5.49 -14.30
N CYS A 29 1.47 5.82 -13.32
CA CYS A 29 1.37 5.38 -11.94
C CYS A 29 0.41 6.22 -11.09
N ARG A 30 -0.32 5.53 -10.20
CA ARG A 30 -1.20 6.14 -9.18
C ARG A 30 -0.81 5.65 -7.80
N VAL A 31 -0.94 6.54 -6.82
CA VAL A 31 -0.73 6.26 -5.39
C VAL A 31 -2.10 6.04 -4.74
N TYR A 32 -2.20 5.00 -3.92
CA TYR A 32 -3.39 4.61 -3.18
C TYR A 32 -3.04 4.54 -1.69
N ASN A 33 -3.97 4.93 -0.83
CA ASN A 33 -3.85 4.83 0.62
C ASN A 33 -4.34 3.46 1.12
N SER A 34 -4.45 3.31 2.43
CA SER A 34 -4.91 2.10 3.13
C SER A 34 -6.37 1.72 2.90
N ASP A 35 -7.16 2.48 2.15
CA ASP A 35 -8.59 2.17 1.92
C ASP A 35 -8.80 1.12 0.83
N ILE A 36 -7.82 0.93 -0.06
CA ILE A 36 -7.90 -0.07 -1.13
C ILE A 36 -7.09 -1.31 -0.72
N ARG A 37 -7.70 -2.49 -0.88
CA ARG A 37 -6.99 -3.74 -0.61
C ARG A 37 -5.98 -4.04 -1.72
N LEU A 38 -4.83 -4.55 -1.32
CA LEU A 38 -3.87 -5.19 -2.20
C LEU A 38 -4.12 -6.69 -2.23
N GLN A 39 -4.53 -7.21 -3.38
CA GLN A 39 -4.77 -8.64 -3.60
C GLN A 39 -3.48 -9.33 -4.01
N LEU A 40 -2.93 -10.18 -3.15
CA LEU A 40 -1.66 -10.88 -3.36
C LEU A 40 -1.85 -12.27 -4.02
N SER A 41 -2.98 -12.92 -3.76
CA SER A 41 -3.38 -14.20 -4.38
C SER A 41 -4.90 -14.35 -4.34
N LYS A 42 -5.48 -15.46 -4.85
CA LYS A 42 -6.94 -15.69 -4.75
C LYS A 42 -7.45 -15.74 -3.29
N ALA A 43 -6.60 -16.13 -2.35
CA ALA A 43 -6.99 -16.35 -0.95
C ALA A 43 -6.39 -15.31 0.03
N ARG A 44 -5.54 -14.40 -0.44
CA ARG A 44 -4.80 -13.47 0.41
C ARG A 44 -4.85 -12.05 -0.11
N TYR A 45 -5.29 -11.14 0.74
CA TYR A 45 -5.20 -9.70 0.55
C TYR A 45 -4.75 -9.03 1.86
N VAL A 46 -4.24 -7.81 1.74
CA VAL A 46 -3.84 -6.96 2.86
C VAL A 46 -4.19 -5.50 2.54
N TYR A 47 -4.11 -4.63 3.55
CA TYR A 47 -4.24 -3.19 3.40
C TYR A 47 -2.91 -2.55 3.84
N PRO A 48 -2.00 -2.26 2.90
CA PRO A 48 -0.79 -1.52 3.20
C PRO A 48 -1.10 -0.04 3.41
N ASP A 49 -0.25 0.68 4.14
CA ASP A 49 -0.42 2.13 4.32
C ASP A 49 -0.41 2.90 2.99
N ILE A 50 0.49 2.53 2.08
CA ILE A 50 0.57 3.11 0.73
C ILE A 50 0.85 2.02 -0.31
N THR A 51 0.13 2.05 -1.41
CA THR A 51 0.38 1.22 -2.59
C THR A 51 0.53 2.10 -3.83
N VAL A 52 1.47 1.77 -4.72
CA VAL A 52 1.56 2.37 -6.05
C VAL A 52 1.32 1.29 -7.09
N SER A 53 0.43 1.54 -8.05
CA SER A 53 0.29 0.72 -9.26
C SER A 53 0.45 1.60 -10.49
N CYS A 54 1.11 1.06 -11.52
CA CYS A 54 1.27 1.70 -12.83
C CYS A 54 0.49 0.96 -13.92
N ASP A 55 -0.24 -0.09 -13.55
CA ASP A 55 -0.95 -0.95 -14.48
C ASP A 55 -2.35 -0.40 -14.75
N GLU A 56 -2.75 -0.36 -16.03
CA GLU A 56 -4.08 0.10 -16.42
C GLU A 56 -5.20 -0.78 -15.84
N ARG A 57 -4.92 -2.06 -15.57
CA ARG A 57 -5.90 -3.01 -15.00
C ARG A 57 -6.30 -2.67 -13.56
N ASP A 58 -5.50 -1.89 -12.86
CA ASP A 58 -5.77 -1.42 -11.49
C ASP A 58 -6.42 -0.01 -11.47
N LYS A 59 -6.78 0.54 -12.64
CA LYS A 59 -7.49 1.82 -12.74
C LYS A 59 -9.00 1.61 -12.89
N GLY A 60 -9.79 2.54 -12.35
CA GLY A 60 -11.25 2.56 -12.49
C GLY A 60 -11.97 2.32 -11.17
N GLN A 61 -13.15 1.71 -11.23
CA GLN A 61 -14.07 1.50 -10.09
C GLN A 61 -13.84 0.15 -9.37
N GLY A 62 -12.66 -0.46 -9.52
CA GLY A 62 -12.33 -1.71 -8.84
C GLY A 62 -12.09 -1.51 -7.34
N ASP A 63 -12.26 -2.57 -6.56
CA ASP A 63 -12.05 -2.57 -5.11
C ASP A 63 -10.66 -3.07 -4.69
N SER A 64 -9.79 -3.39 -5.64
CA SER A 64 -8.52 -4.07 -5.39
C SER A 64 -7.40 -3.62 -6.34
N ILE A 65 -6.18 -3.51 -5.81
CA ILE A 65 -4.94 -3.48 -6.61
C ILE A 65 -4.41 -4.91 -6.76
N ARG A 66 -3.98 -5.30 -7.95
CA ARG A 66 -3.44 -6.64 -8.26
C ARG A 66 -2.03 -6.61 -8.85
N TYR A 67 -1.60 -5.47 -9.38
CA TYR A 67 -0.28 -5.30 -10.01
C TYR A 67 0.49 -4.15 -9.34
N PRO A 68 0.77 -4.26 -8.02
CA PRO A 68 1.55 -3.26 -7.31
C PRO A 68 2.95 -3.12 -7.91
N ARG A 69 3.46 -1.90 -7.93
CA ARG A 69 4.84 -1.54 -8.28
C ARG A 69 5.67 -1.17 -7.05
N LEU A 70 5.01 -0.65 -6.02
CA LEU A 70 5.60 -0.28 -4.74
C LEU A 70 4.56 -0.44 -3.64
N VAL A 71 4.99 -0.94 -2.49
CA VAL A 71 4.22 -0.99 -1.24
C VAL A 71 5.06 -0.34 -0.14
N VAL A 72 4.44 0.52 0.67
CA VAL A 72 5.08 1.15 1.83
C VAL A 72 4.22 0.91 3.06
N GLU A 73 4.87 0.54 4.16
CA GLU A 73 4.29 0.40 5.49
C GLU A 73 5.01 1.38 6.42
N VAL A 74 4.25 2.20 7.13
CA VAL A 74 4.78 3.09 8.17
C VAL A 74 4.63 2.37 9.50
N LEU A 75 5.76 2.02 10.09
CA LEU A 75 5.76 1.19 11.29
C LEU A 75 5.18 1.94 12.49
N SER A 76 4.45 1.20 13.31
CA SER A 76 3.93 1.65 14.59
C SER A 76 4.21 0.59 15.66
N PRO A 77 4.37 0.96 16.94
CA PRO A 77 4.65 -0.01 18.00
C PRO A 77 3.61 -1.16 18.10
N SER A 78 2.36 -0.91 17.73
CA SER A 78 1.29 -1.91 17.79
C SER A 78 1.26 -2.88 16.61
N THR A 79 1.86 -2.53 15.46
CA THR A 79 1.80 -3.34 14.23
C THR A 79 3.16 -3.77 13.71
N GLU A 80 4.26 -3.20 14.21
CA GLU A 80 5.62 -3.37 13.66
C GLU A 80 6.02 -4.84 13.50
N ALA A 81 5.79 -5.67 14.53
CA ALA A 81 6.16 -7.08 14.48
C ALA A 81 5.43 -7.83 13.36
N PHE A 82 4.17 -7.47 13.10
CA PHE A 82 3.37 -8.03 12.03
C PHE A 82 3.82 -7.50 10.66
N ASP A 83 4.05 -6.19 10.54
CA ASP A 83 4.46 -5.52 9.30
C ASP A 83 5.82 -6.01 8.81
N ARG A 84 6.83 -6.05 9.70
CA ARG A 84 8.18 -6.55 9.40
C ARG A 84 8.25 -8.07 9.20
N GLY A 85 7.33 -8.81 9.81
CA GLY A 85 7.31 -10.27 9.76
C GLY A 85 6.40 -10.78 8.65
N ARG A 86 5.13 -11.01 8.99
CA ARG A 86 4.18 -11.72 8.13
C ARG A 86 3.84 -10.97 6.85
N LYS A 87 3.57 -9.66 6.95
CA LYS A 87 3.24 -8.83 5.77
C LYS A 87 4.42 -8.78 4.79
N ALA A 88 5.64 -8.52 5.29
CA ALA A 88 6.84 -8.55 4.47
C ALA A 88 7.05 -9.90 3.75
N ALA A 89 6.79 -11.02 4.42
CA ALA A 89 6.82 -12.34 3.77
C ALA A 89 5.77 -12.46 2.65
N TYR A 90 4.54 -11.99 2.88
CA TYR A 90 3.49 -11.99 1.85
C TYR A 90 3.84 -11.13 0.65
N TYR A 91 4.46 -9.97 0.86
CA TYR A 91 4.89 -9.10 -0.24
C TYR A 91 5.98 -9.74 -1.09
N ARG A 92 6.94 -10.46 -0.49
CA ARG A 92 7.99 -11.18 -1.22
C ARG A 92 7.48 -12.34 -2.09
N GLU A 93 6.28 -12.85 -1.81
CA GLU A 93 5.61 -13.86 -2.63
C GLU A 93 4.84 -13.25 -3.82
N CYS A 94 4.68 -11.92 -3.86
CA CYS A 94 3.95 -11.24 -4.92
C CYS A 94 4.83 -11.02 -6.14
N ALA A 95 4.56 -11.70 -7.25
CA ALA A 95 5.41 -11.67 -8.44
C ALA A 95 5.63 -10.29 -9.11
N SER A 96 4.84 -9.27 -8.74
CA SER A 96 4.96 -7.92 -9.30
C SER A 96 5.77 -6.95 -8.41
N LEU A 97 6.10 -7.36 -7.18
CA LEU A 97 6.95 -6.64 -6.23
C LEU A 97 8.36 -7.23 -6.20
#